data_AF-A0A370MVB7-F1
#
_entry.id   AF-A0A370MVB7-F1
#
_cell.length_a   1.000
_cell.length_b   1.000
_cell.length_c   1.000
_cell.angle_alpha   90.00
_cell.angle_beta   90.00
_cell.angle_gamma   90.00
#
_symmetry.space_group_name_H-M   'P 1'
#
loop_
_entity.id
_entity.type
_entity.pdbx_description
1 polymer ?
#
loop_
_entity_poly.entity_id
_entity_poly.type
_entity_poly.pdbx_seq_one_letter_code
_entity_poly.pdbx_strand_id
1 'polypeptide(L)'
;MSARFIEMILTDVRLRNAIPYRGVEIRGARFSEIINLTSAHVQVPVTLSHCRFDAALKMSQAVVDGQLSFDGSSLDGDVDMAGIKTSSSVVLDRATAAGLASFISADIGGQLSLNGFHIKGPFKAGAARIAKGFFASGSTFSDVSLTEARIGGELVIQKSIIAGSFTLDAVEVDQSGYLNSKTIFKNDVTLSSTHVVGQLDMSTAQIDGILRTENLTVGRTMFLRGTVINKRASMTYLNVGGNLDLSSGSFATLDLTGARIGEGLRLGSALPGRAAPRWQGDAQLILRNASARDIQDLMTCHDPHEWTSCVDGWPKHFDLVGFSYENPSVLDANRLSDLSQRPADWWIMWLGRQTTFNAQTYAQAARMLSKIDQDDKAVDVLYAGKNRERTTAHGIDRVLLTLHQVFVGYGFRTSYALWWAIGFIALGALILKLSGEGRLADPPLGVIYSIDMLLPIIRLREAHYEIDLHGWARFYFYFHKIMGYVLASFIVAGIAGLVNGPVGK
;
A
#
# COMPACT_ATOMS: atom_id res chain seq x y z
N MET A 1 -50.47 -21.45 11.70
CA MET A 1 -51.07 -20.21 12.23
C MET A 1 -51.43 -19.35 11.03
N SER A 2 -52.58 -18.65 11.03
CA SER A 2 -52.96 -17.82 9.88
C SER A 2 -52.20 -16.49 9.90
N ALA A 3 -51.89 -15.93 8.73
CA ALA A 3 -51.27 -14.61 8.62
C ALA A 3 -52.19 -13.53 9.22
N ARG A 4 -53.49 -13.66 8.98
CA ARG A 4 -54.52 -12.77 9.54
C ARG A 4 -54.49 -12.68 11.07
N PHE A 5 -54.18 -13.78 11.77
CA PHE A 5 -54.11 -13.75 13.24
C PHE A 5 -52.96 -12.86 13.73
N ILE A 6 -51.78 -12.99 13.12
CA ILE A 6 -50.62 -12.20 13.53
C ILE A 6 -50.75 -10.73 13.09
N GLU A 7 -51.32 -10.47 11.92
CA GLU A 7 -51.65 -9.11 11.49
C GLU A 7 -52.62 -8.44 12.46
N MET A 8 -53.68 -9.16 12.87
CA MET A 8 -54.67 -8.67 13.82
C MET A 8 -54.06 -8.37 15.20
N ILE A 9 -53.28 -9.29 15.78
CA ILE A 9 -52.70 -9.06 17.12
C ILE A 9 -51.71 -7.90 17.11
N LEU A 10 -50.98 -7.68 16.02
CA LEU A 10 -49.96 -6.62 15.94
C LEU A 10 -50.52 -5.25 15.56
N THR A 11 -51.70 -5.17 14.93
CA THR A 11 -52.22 -3.91 14.37
C THR A 11 -53.56 -3.47 14.95
N ASP A 12 -54.38 -4.38 15.48
CA ASP A 12 -55.70 -4.05 16.00
C ASP A 12 -55.60 -3.26 17.31
N VAL A 13 -56.09 -2.02 17.28
CA VAL A 13 -56.09 -1.10 18.41
C VAL A 13 -56.77 -1.69 19.65
N ARG A 14 -57.78 -2.55 19.44
CA ARG A 14 -58.56 -3.16 20.52
C ARG A 14 -57.76 -4.19 21.32
N LEU A 15 -56.76 -4.81 20.69
CA LEU A 15 -55.94 -5.85 21.32
C LEU A 15 -54.69 -5.29 22.02
N ARG A 16 -54.35 -4.02 21.80
CA ARG A 16 -53.11 -3.39 22.31
C ARG A 16 -52.93 -3.55 23.82
N ASN A 17 -53.96 -3.23 24.60
CA ASN A 17 -53.90 -3.31 26.06
C ASN A 17 -53.91 -4.75 26.60
N ALA A 18 -54.23 -5.73 25.76
CA ALA A 18 -54.21 -7.15 26.12
C ALA A 18 -52.83 -7.78 25.91
N ILE A 19 -51.93 -7.13 25.15
CA ILE A 19 -50.58 -7.63 24.91
C ILE A 19 -49.69 -7.24 26.10
N PRO A 20 -49.02 -8.20 26.76
CA PRO A 20 -48.14 -7.88 27.87
C PRO A 20 -46.95 -7.03 27.41
N TYR A 21 -46.35 -6.29 28.33
CA TYR A 21 -45.19 -5.42 28.07
C TYR A 21 -43.98 -6.17 27.45
N ARG A 22 -43.93 -7.50 27.60
CA ARG A 22 -42.91 -8.37 26.99
C ARG A 22 -43.08 -8.53 25.47
N GLY A 23 -44.22 -8.11 24.93
CA GLY A 23 -44.54 -8.18 23.52
C GLY A 23 -45.15 -9.51 23.07
N VAL A 24 -45.05 -9.77 21.78
CA VAL A 24 -45.58 -10.99 21.14
C VAL A 24 -44.44 -11.97 20.90
N GLU A 25 -44.51 -13.12 21.55
CA GLU A 25 -43.57 -14.23 21.36
C GLU A 25 -44.32 -15.45 20.79
N ILE A 26 -43.92 -15.88 19.59
CA ILE A 26 -44.44 -17.07 18.94
C ILE A 26 -43.25 -17.96 18.58
N ARG A 27 -43.33 -19.23 18.97
CA ARG A 27 -42.28 -20.23 18.71
C ARG A 27 -42.82 -21.40 17.91
N GLY A 28 -42.08 -21.85 16.90
CA GLY A 28 -42.40 -23.08 16.17
C GLY A 28 -43.63 -22.99 15.25
N ALA A 29 -44.15 -21.79 14.99
CA ALA A 29 -45.33 -21.62 14.16
C ALA A 29 -45.01 -21.72 12.67
N ARG A 30 -45.95 -22.24 11.88
CA ARG A 30 -45.89 -22.21 10.42
C ARG A 30 -46.94 -21.24 9.87
N PHE A 31 -46.52 -20.36 8.97
CA PHE A 31 -47.33 -19.41 8.23
C PHE A 31 -47.24 -19.76 6.74
N SER A 32 -48.34 -20.21 6.17
CA SER A 32 -48.40 -20.63 4.75
C SER A 32 -48.85 -19.50 3.81
N GLU A 33 -49.33 -18.39 4.37
CA GLU A 33 -49.80 -17.20 3.65
C GLU A 33 -48.80 -16.06 3.81
N ILE A 34 -48.88 -15.05 2.93
CA ILE A 34 -48.10 -13.82 3.05
C ILE A 34 -48.50 -13.14 4.37
N ILE A 35 -47.52 -12.76 5.18
CA ILE A 35 -47.73 -11.83 6.30
C ILE A 35 -47.44 -10.43 5.79
N ASN A 36 -48.45 -9.57 5.80
CA ASN A 36 -48.35 -8.20 5.33
C ASN A 36 -48.58 -7.19 6.46
N LEU A 37 -47.46 -6.66 6.96
CA LEU A 37 -47.38 -5.60 7.95
C LEU A 37 -46.81 -4.31 7.33
N THR A 38 -46.97 -4.14 6.01
CA THR A 38 -46.49 -2.94 5.30
C THR A 38 -47.10 -1.68 5.94
N SER A 39 -46.26 -0.70 6.29
CA SER A 39 -46.64 0.55 6.99
C SER A 39 -47.34 0.35 8.34
N ALA A 40 -47.30 -0.85 8.92
CA ALA A 40 -47.90 -1.11 10.23
C ALA A 40 -47.09 -0.43 11.34
N HIS A 41 -47.78 0.05 12.37
CA HIS A 41 -47.15 0.50 13.62
C HIS A 41 -47.38 -0.53 14.72
N VAL A 42 -46.32 -1.25 15.05
CA VAL A 42 -46.26 -2.30 16.07
C VAL A 42 -45.64 -1.73 17.34
N GLN A 43 -46.44 -1.50 18.37
CA GLN A 43 -46.00 -0.78 19.57
C GLN A 43 -45.29 -1.66 20.61
N VAL A 44 -45.01 -2.90 20.26
CA VAL A 44 -44.45 -3.91 21.17
C VAL A 44 -43.32 -4.67 20.47
N PRO A 45 -42.38 -5.27 21.23
CA PRO A 45 -41.42 -6.21 20.67
C PRO A 45 -42.11 -7.42 20.03
N VAL A 46 -41.51 -7.95 18.98
CA VAL A 46 -42.01 -9.12 18.24
C VAL A 46 -40.90 -10.16 18.11
N THR A 47 -41.15 -11.36 18.63
CA THR A 47 -40.25 -12.51 18.54
C THR A 47 -40.97 -13.68 17.89
N LEU A 48 -40.56 -14.02 16.66
CA LEU A 48 -41.06 -15.15 15.89
C LEU A 48 -39.92 -16.16 15.72
N SER A 49 -39.67 -16.94 16.78
CA SER A 49 -38.50 -17.83 16.85
C SER A 49 -38.83 -19.23 16.32
N HIS A 50 -37.87 -19.83 15.61
CA HIS A 50 -38.02 -21.17 15.02
C HIS A 50 -39.31 -21.35 14.22
N CYS A 51 -39.80 -20.27 13.62
CA CYS A 51 -41.02 -20.26 12.82
C CYS A 51 -40.70 -20.55 11.35
N ARG A 52 -41.70 -20.99 10.59
CA ARG A 52 -41.59 -21.22 9.15
C ARG A 52 -42.56 -20.31 8.40
N PHE A 53 -42.05 -19.60 7.42
CA PHE A 53 -42.81 -18.73 6.52
C PHE A 53 -42.69 -19.32 5.13
N ASP A 54 -43.76 -19.97 4.63
CA ASP A 54 -43.75 -20.59 3.30
C ASP A 54 -43.87 -19.53 2.18
N ALA A 55 -44.36 -18.33 2.52
CA ALA A 55 -44.57 -17.20 1.62
C ALA A 55 -43.80 -15.95 2.10
N ALA A 56 -43.90 -14.86 1.34
CA ALA A 56 -43.18 -13.63 1.63
C ALA A 56 -43.61 -12.98 2.97
N LEU A 57 -42.64 -12.36 3.65
CA LEU A 57 -42.83 -11.50 4.80
C LEU A 57 -42.66 -10.04 4.37
N LYS A 58 -43.73 -9.25 4.45
CA LYS A 58 -43.73 -7.84 4.05
C LYS A 58 -43.88 -6.95 5.28
N MET A 59 -42.87 -6.15 5.54
CA MET A 59 -42.79 -5.17 6.63
C MET A 59 -42.19 -3.84 6.14
N SER A 60 -42.32 -3.53 4.85
CA SER A 60 -41.81 -2.28 4.31
C SER A 60 -42.50 -1.08 4.95
N GLN A 61 -41.73 -0.06 5.32
CA GLN A 61 -42.17 1.14 6.03
C GLN A 61 -42.84 0.87 7.40
N ALA A 62 -42.75 -0.35 7.93
CA ALA A 62 -43.30 -0.66 9.25
C ALA A 62 -42.50 0.04 10.35
N VAL A 63 -43.17 0.40 11.44
CA VAL A 63 -42.55 0.96 12.65
C VAL A 63 -42.74 -0.05 13.78
N VAL A 64 -41.65 -0.49 14.40
CA VAL A 64 -41.67 -1.40 15.54
C VAL A 64 -41.04 -0.71 16.76
N ASP A 65 -41.84 -0.43 17.78
CA ASP A 65 -41.39 0.21 19.03
C ASP A 65 -40.69 -0.80 19.95
N GLY A 66 -39.83 -1.64 19.39
CA GLY A 66 -39.08 -2.65 20.14
C GLY A 66 -38.13 -3.44 19.26
N GLN A 67 -37.74 -4.61 19.79
CA GLN A 67 -36.94 -5.58 19.05
C GLN A 67 -37.83 -6.35 18.07
N LEU A 68 -37.30 -6.63 16.89
CA LEU A 68 -37.90 -7.53 15.91
C LEU A 68 -36.96 -8.74 15.74
N SER A 69 -37.42 -9.94 16.09
CA SER A 69 -36.61 -11.15 16.07
C SER A 69 -37.29 -12.28 15.30
N PHE A 70 -36.50 -12.91 14.43
CA PHE A 70 -36.83 -14.10 13.64
C PHE A 70 -35.81 -15.22 13.90
N ASP A 71 -35.28 -15.27 15.12
CA ASP A 71 -34.20 -16.18 15.48
C ASP A 71 -34.53 -17.64 15.13
N GLY A 72 -33.64 -18.31 14.39
CA GLY A 72 -33.78 -19.71 13.99
C GLY A 72 -34.94 -20.00 13.04
N SER A 73 -35.57 -18.99 12.44
CA SER A 73 -36.73 -19.15 11.56
C SER A 73 -36.35 -19.42 10.09
N SER A 74 -37.23 -20.10 9.35
CA SER A 74 -37.10 -20.33 7.91
C SER A 74 -38.04 -19.43 7.13
N LEU A 75 -37.48 -18.58 6.27
CA LEU A 75 -38.16 -17.60 5.42
C LEU A 75 -38.03 -18.08 3.96
N ASP A 76 -38.97 -18.92 3.52
CA ASP A 76 -38.92 -19.55 2.19
C ASP A 76 -39.27 -18.55 1.07
N GLY A 77 -39.92 -17.43 1.40
CA GLY A 77 -40.20 -16.31 0.50
C GLY A 77 -39.25 -15.11 0.67
N ASP A 78 -39.57 -14.00 0.01
CA ASP A 78 -38.86 -12.74 0.18
C ASP A 78 -39.12 -12.12 1.55
N VAL A 79 -38.10 -11.44 2.09
CA VAL A 79 -38.13 -10.67 3.32
C VAL A 79 -38.00 -9.18 2.95
N ASP A 80 -39.14 -8.49 2.87
CA ASP A 80 -39.18 -7.07 2.56
C ASP A 80 -39.29 -6.24 3.84
N MET A 81 -38.18 -5.65 4.26
CA MET A 81 -38.08 -4.70 5.38
C MET A 81 -37.57 -3.33 4.88
N ALA A 82 -37.86 -2.98 3.63
CA ALA A 82 -37.45 -1.70 3.07
C ALA A 82 -38.11 -0.53 3.84
N GLY A 83 -37.31 0.38 4.38
CA GLY A 83 -37.77 1.52 5.16
C GLY A 83 -38.33 1.18 6.54
N ILE A 84 -38.13 -0.05 7.03
CA ILE A 84 -38.55 -0.41 8.39
C ILE A 84 -37.87 0.51 9.40
N LYS A 85 -38.58 0.90 10.47
CA LYS A 85 -38.03 1.62 11.61
C LYS A 85 -38.19 0.77 12.87
N THR A 86 -37.11 0.56 13.60
CA THR A 86 -37.16 -0.15 14.89
C THR A 86 -36.49 0.68 15.98
N SER A 87 -37.11 0.77 17.17
CA SER A 87 -36.47 1.45 18.31
C SER A 87 -35.33 0.62 18.93
N SER A 88 -35.25 -0.67 18.60
CA SER A 88 -34.24 -1.62 19.06
C SER A 88 -33.66 -2.41 17.89
N SER A 89 -33.08 -3.58 18.17
CA SER A 89 -32.37 -4.42 17.20
C SER A 89 -33.32 -5.20 16.29
N VAL A 90 -32.83 -5.54 15.09
CA VAL A 90 -33.39 -6.60 14.24
C VAL A 90 -32.49 -7.83 14.33
N VAL A 91 -33.08 -8.98 14.67
CA VAL A 91 -32.35 -10.24 14.89
C VAL A 91 -32.86 -11.32 13.94
N LEU A 92 -31.98 -11.78 13.06
CA LEU A 92 -32.16 -12.86 12.09
C LEU A 92 -31.11 -13.96 12.32
N ASP A 93 -30.60 -14.05 13.55
CA ASP A 93 -29.63 -15.06 13.93
C ASP A 93 -30.17 -16.46 13.64
N ARG A 94 -29.31 -17.34 13.09
CA ARG A 94 -29.63 -18.74 12.71
C ARG A 94 -30.82 -18.88 11.74
N ALA A 95 -31.34 -17.79 11.19
CA ALA A 95 -32.45 -17.85 10.26
C ALA A 95 -31.95 -18.27 8.87
N THR A 96 -32.86 -18.84 8.08
CA THR A 96 -32.61 -19.14 6.67
C THR A 96 -33.57 -18.35 5.80
N ALA A 97 -33.09 -17.78 4.69
CA ALA A 97 -33.92 -17.10 3.72
C ALA A 97 -33.67 -17.63 2.30
N ALA A 98 -34.73 -17.98 1.56
CA ALA A 98 -34.57 -18.45 0.20
C ALA A 98 -34.63 -17.30 -0.82
N GLY A 99 -35.49 -16.31 -0.57
CA GLY A 99 -35.68 -15.13 -1.42
C GLY A 99 -34.75 -13.96 -1.11
N LEU A 100 -35.07 -12.80 -1.67
CA LEU A 100 -34.43 -11.51 -1.38
C LEU A 100 -34.64 -11.14 0.09
N ALA A 101 -33.60 -10.61 0.75
CA ALA A 101 -33.73 -9.87 2.01
C ALA A 101 -33.39 -8.40 1.78
N SER A 102 -34.40 -7.53 1.89
CA SER A 102 -34.29 -6.10 1.64
C SER A 102 -34.43 -5.29 2.93
N PHE A 103 -33.40 -4.55 3.27
CA PHE A 103 -33.30 -3.56 4.35
C PHE A 103 -33.01 -2.17 3.80
N ILE A 104 -33.36 -1.93 2.53
CA ILE A 104 -33.10 -0.64 1.87
C ILE A 104 -33.80 0.48 2.65
N SER A 105 -33.07 1.52 3.03
CA SER A 105 -33.55 2.65 3.83
C SER A 105 -34.07 2.28 5.23
N ALA A 106 -33.74 1.10 5.75
CA ALA A 106 -34.10 0.71 7.11
C ALA A 106 -33.44 1.63 8.14
N ASP A 107 -34.14 1.93 9.23
CA ASP A 107 -33.65 2.69 10.39
C ASP A 107 -33.75 1.82 11.64
N ILE A 108 -32.63 1.23 12.04
CA ILE A 108 -32.54 0.26 13.13
C ILE A 108 -31.87 0.95 14.32
N GLY A 109 -32.64 1.27 15.35
CA GLY A 109 -32.17 1.94 16.58
C GLY A 109 -31.23 1.09 17.45
N GLY A 110 -31.12 -0.22 17.14
CA GLY A 110 -30.17 -1.15 17.75
C GLY A 110 -29.13 -1.68 16.75
N GLN A 111 -28.88 -2.99 16.85
CA GLN A 111 -27.98 -3.71 15.93
C GLN A 111 -28.78 -4.50 14.89
N LEU A 112 -28.17 -4.78 13.74
CA LEU A 112 -28.64 -5.79 12.81
C LEU A 112 -27.82 -7.06 13.02
N SER A 113 -28.44 -8.08 13.61
CA SER A 113 -27.80 -9.36 13.91
C SER A 113 -28.25 -10.43 12.93
N LEU A 114 -27.29 -11.01 12.23
CA LEU A 114 -27.42 -12.01 11.18
C LEU A 114 -26.49 -13.20 11.48
N ASN A 115 -26.18 -13.49 12.74
CA ASN A 115 -25.19 -14.52 13.08
C ASN A 115 -25.72 -15.91 12.76
N GLY A 116 -25.00 -16.69 11.95
CA GLY A 116 -25.47 -17.96 11.41
C GLY A 116 -26.62 -17.81 10.42
N PHE A 117 -26.80 -16.63 9.83
CA PHE A 117 -27.84 -16.40 8.83
C PHE A 117 -27.44 -17.03 7.49
N HIS A 118 -28.36 -17.74 6.85
CA HIS A 118 -28.12 -18.38 5.56
C HIS A 118 -29.13 -17.90 4.52
N ILE A 119 -28.69 -17.14 3.54
CA ILE A 119 -29.55 -16.62 2.48
C ILE A 119 -29.11 -17.09 1.09
N LYS A 120 -30.08 -17.58 0.31
CA LYS A 120 -29.88 -17.95 -1.11
C LYS A 120 -30.10 -16.78 -2.06
N GLY A 121 -31.06 -15.91 -1.77
CA GLY A 121 -31.29 -14.67 -2.50
C GLY A 121 -30.36 -13.52 -2.06
N PRO A 122 -30.39 -12.39 -2.77
CA PRO A 122 -29.53 -11.26 -2.46
C PRO A 122 -29.91 -10.62 -1.12
N PHE A 123 -28.91 -10.11 -0.40
CA PHE A 123 -29.08 -9.26 0.78
C PHE A 123 -28.77 -7.81 0.41
N LYS A 124 -29.74 -6.91 0.59
CA LYS A 124 -29.62 -5.50 0.23
C LYS A 124 -29.91 -4.62 1.44
N ALA A 125 -29.02 -3.70 1.77
CA ALA A 125 -29.21 -2.73 2.85
C ALA A 125 -28.73 -1.32 2.44
N GLY A 126 -29.08 -0.90 1.23
CA GLY A 126 -28.74 0.44 0.73
C GLY A 126 -29.43 1.55 1.53
N ALA A 127 -28.72 2.62 1.86
CA ALA A 127 -29.15 3.74 2.70
C ALA A 127 -29.68 3.33 4.09
N ALA A 128 -29.38 2.10 4.54
CA ALA A 128 -29.76 1.65 5.87
C ALA A 128 -28.98 2.41 6.95
N ARG A 129 -29.65 2.80 8.02
CA ARG A 129 -29.06 3.38 9.23
C ARG A 129 -29.16 2.34 10.34
N ILE A 130 -28.03 1.89 10.84
CA ILE A 130 -27.93 0.93 11.94
C ILE A 130 -27.23 1.67 13.06
N ALA A 131 -27.95 2.00 14.14
CA ALA A 131 -27.43 2.86 15.20
C ALA A 131 -26.28 2.21 15.98
N LYS A 132 -26.24 0.87 16.04
CA LYS A 132 -25.15 0.09 16.65
C LYS A 132 -24.43 -0.73 15.57
N GLY A 133 -24.15 -2.01 15.83
CA GLY A 133 -23.35 -2.84 14.92
C GLY A 133 -24.16 -3.62 13.88
N PHE A 134 -23.46 -4.06 12.84
CA PHE A 134 -23.89 -5.08 11.89
C PHE A 134 -23.08 -6.35 12.15
N PHE A 135 -23.75 -7.47 12.47
CA PHE A 135 -23.08 -8.70 12.86
C PHE A 135 -23.53 -9.87 11.98
N ALA A 136 -22.62 -10.51 11.26
CA ALA A 136 -22.88 -11.66 10.41
C ALA A 136 -21.75 -12.69 10.54
N SER A 137 -21.60 -13.27 11.74
CA SER A 137 -20.62 -14.31 11.99
C SER A 137 -21.15 -15.70 11.61
N GLY A 138 -20.34 -16.55 10.97
CA GLY A 138 -20.73 -17.92 10.62
C GLY A 138 -21.87 -18.01 9.59
N SER A 139 -22.03 -16.98 8.77
CA SER A 139 -23.19 -16.78 7.88
C SER A 139 -22.86 -17.12 6.43
N THR A 140 -23.88 -17.41 5.62
CA THR A 140 -23.70 -17.60 4.18
C THR A 140 -24.62 -16.70 3.38
N PHE A 141 -24.06 -15.96 2.43
CA PHE A 141 -24.79 -15.06 1.54
C PHE A 141 -24.58 -15.48 0.08
N SER A 142 -25.55 -15.22 -0.79
CA SER A 142 -25.28 -15.11 -2.22
C SER A 142 -24.64 -13.76 -2.49
N ASP A 143 -25.43 -12.73 -2.81
CA ASP A 143 -24.95 -11.36 -3.00
C ASP A 143 -25.19 -10.51 -1.75
N VAL A 144 -24.25 -9.60 -1.45
CA VAL A 144 -24.37 -8.62 -0.38
C VAL A 144 -24.10 -7.23 -0.95
N SER A 145 -25.06 -6.33 -0.80
CA SER A 145 -24.96 -4.95 -1.26
C SER A 145 -25.39 -3.97 -0.18
N LEU A 146 -24.42 -3.19 0.31
CA LEU A 146 -24.61 -2.04 1.17
C LEU A 146 -24.11 -0.81 0.41
N THR A 147 -25.02 0.05 0.00
CA THR A 147 -24.72 1.30 -0.69
C THR A 147 -25.19 2.46 0.19
N GLU A 148 -24.35 3.44 0.54
CA GLU A 148 -24.73 4.58 1.38
C GLU A 148 -25.24 4.20 2.79
N ALA A 149 -24.92 2.99 3.26
CA ALA A 149 -25.32 2.54 4.59
C ALA A 149 -24.48 3.23 5.68
N ARG A 150 -25.08 3.47 6.84
CA ARG A 150 -24.43 4.06 8.02
C ARG A 150 -24.53 3.09 9.19
N ILE A 151 -23.39 2.71 9.75
CA ILE A 151 -23.27 1.78 10.87
C ILE A 151 -22.60 2.51 12.03
N GLY A 152 -23.36 2.84 13.08
CA GLY A 152 -22.88 3.60 14.24
C GLY A 152 -21.95 2.81 15.17
N GLY A 153 -21.86 1.49 14.97
CA GLY A 153 -20.97 0.58 15.68
C GLY A 153 -19.99 -0.13 14.75
N GLU A 154 -19.72 -1.39 15.06
CA GLU A 154 -18.81 -2.23 14.28
C GLU A 154 -19.54 -2.93 13.11
N LEU A 155 -18.82 -3.12 12.01
CA LEU A 155 -19.22 -4.01 10.92
C LEU A 155 -18.46 -5.33 11.06
N VAL A 156 -19.14 -6.42 11.42
CA VAL A 156 -18.51 -7.71 11.72
C VAL A 156 -19.03 -8.79 10.77
N ILE A 157 -18.15 -9.30 9.90
CA ILE A 157 -18.41 -10.43 9.00
C ILE A 157 -17.25 -11.42 9.12
N GLN A 158 -17.45 -12.43 9.98
CA GLN A 158 -16.40 -13.36 10.40
C GLN A 158 -16.80 -14.80 10.15
N LYS A 159 -15.87 -15.65 9.73
CA LYS A 159 -16.15 -17.09 9.48
C LYS A 159 -17.33 -17.30 8.52
N SER A 160 -17.55 -16.36 7.60
CA SER A 160 -18.71 -16.34 6.71
C SER A 160 -18.31 -16.65 5.27
N ILE A 161 -19.27 -17.08 4.46
CA ILE A 161 -19.08 -17.37 3.04
C ILE A 161 -20.00 -16.47 2.22
N ILE A 162 -19.42 -15.67 1.34
CA ILE A 162 -20.16 -14.85 0.38
C ILE A 162 -19.94 -15.49 -0.99
N ALA A 163 -20.99 -16.14 -1.51
CA ALA A 163 -20.94 -16.91 -2.74
C ALA A 163 -20.97 -16.02 -3.99
N GLY A 164 -21.66 -14.89 -3.92
CA GLY A 164 -21.79 -13.86 -4.97
C GLY A 164 -20.94 -12.63 -4.67
N SER A 165 -21.33 -11.51 -5.23
CA SER A 165 -20.63 -10.23 -5.08
C SER A 165 -20.79 -9.65 -3.67
N PHE A 166 -19.73 -9.00 -3.17
CA PHE A 166 -19.76 -8.25 -1.91
C PHE A 166 -19.44 -6.79 -2.19
N THR A 167 -20.41 -5.90 -1.95
CA THR A 167 -20.26 -4.46 -2.23
C THR A 167 -20.56 -3.63 -1.00
N LEU A 168 -19.56 -2.87 -0.55
CA LEU A 168 -19.72 -1.69 0.29
C LEU A 168 -19.36 -0.47 -0.57
N ASP A 169 -20.37 0.33 -0.90
CA ASP A 169 -20.17 1.57 -1.67
C ASP A 169 -20.70 2.76 -0.87
N ALA A 170 -19.88 3.80 -0.69
CA ALA A 170 -20.22 4.97 0.12
C ALA A 170 -20.72 4.62 1.55
N VAL A 171 -20.23 3.51 2.13
CA VAL A 171 -20.64 3.06 3.48
C VAL A 171 -19.83 3.80 4.54
N GLU A 172 -20.49 4.22 5.62
CA GLU A 172 -19.83 4.78 6.81
C GLU A 172 -19.93 3.81 7.99
N VAL A 173 -18.78 3.50 8.60
CA VAL A 173 -18.66 2.69 9.82
C VAL A 173 -17.97 3.53 10.90
N ASP A 174 -18.71 3.89 11.94
CA ASP A 174 -18.27 4.83 12.99
C ASP A 174 -17.21 4.20 13.93
N GLN A 175 -17.10 2.87 13.93
CA GLN A 175 -16.06 2.14 14.65
C GLN A 175 -15.19 1.33 13.69
N SER A 176 -15.02 0.03 13.93
CA SER A 176 -14.11 -0.83 13.17
C SER A 176 -14.87 -1.81 12.27
N GLY A 177 -14.27 -2.13 11.13
CA GLY A 177 -14.73 -3.18 10.23
C GLY A 177 -13.88 -4.43 10.37
N TYR A 178 -14.52 -5.59 10.51
CA TYR A 178 -13.88 -6.89 10.62
C TYR A 178 -14.46 -7.82 9.57
N LEU A 179 -13.73 -7.98 8.46
CA LEU A 179 -14.00 -8.93 7.39
C LEU A 179 -12.97 -10.07 7.44
N ASN A 180 -12.69 -10.57 8.66
CA ASN A 180 -11.53 -11.40 8.98
C ASN A 180 -11.92 -12.84 9.36
N SER A 181 -11.01 -13.57 10.01
CA SER A 181 -11.26 -14.90 10.60
C SER A 181 -11.70 -15.95 9.57
N LYS A 182 -10.95 -16.09 8.47
CA LYS A 182 -11.22 -17.02 7.38
C LYS A 182 -12.58 -16.83 6.69
N THR A 183 -13.09 -15.59 6.65
CA THR A 183 -14.20 -15.25 5.76
C THR A 183 -13.79 -15.45 4.29
N ILE A 184 -14.67 -16.07 3.51
CA ILE A 184 -14.42 -16.46 2.12
C ILE A 184 -15.34 -15.65 1.19
N PHE A 185 -14.74 -14.89 0.29
CA PHE A 185 -15.41 -14.19 -0.80
C PHE A 185 -15.14 -14.95 -2.10
N LYS A 186 -16.17 -15.60 -2.64
CA LYS A 186 -16.06 -16.42 -3.86
C LYS A 186 -15.98 -15.59 -5.14
N ASN A 187 -16.44 -14.35 -5.09
CA ASN A 187 -16.42 -13.42 -6.21
C ASN A 187 -15.79 -12.08 -5.80
N ASP A 188 -16.02 -11.06 -6.61
CA ASP A 188 -15.42 -9.73 -6.45
C ASP A 188 -15.90 -9.06 -5.15
N VAL A 189 -14.97 -8.36 -4.52
CA VAL A 189 -15.15 -7.56 -3.31
C VAL A 189 -14.91 -6.11 -3.67
N THR A 190 -15.92 -5.25 -3.46
CA THR A 190 -15.83 -3.82 -3.74
C THR A 190 -16.05 -3.03 -2.46
N LEU A 191 -15.10 -2.16 -2.12
CA LEU A 191 -15.11 -1.25 -0.95
C LEU A 191 -14.85 0.18 -1.44
N SER A 192 -15.77 0.72 -2.25
CA SER A 192 -15.61 2.03 -2.88
C SER A 192 -16.17 3.14 -2.01
N SER A 193 -15.49 4.29 -1.96
CA SER A 193 -15.88 5.49 -1.20
C SER A 193 -16.30 5.22 0.25
N THR A 194 -15.84 4.10 0.81
CA THR A 194 -16.24 3.62 2.13
C THR A 194 -15.34 4.25 3.18
N HIS A 195 -15.92 4.67 4.29
CA HIS A 195 -15.22 5.28 5.41
C HIS A 195 -15.34 4.41 6.66
N VAL A 196 -14.23 3.91 7.16
CA VAL A 196 -14.13 3.20 8.44
C VAL A 196 -13.33 4.06 9.39
N VAL A 197 -13.97 4.63 10.41
CA VAL A 197 -13.32 5.53 11.37
C VAL A 197 -12.19 4.82 12.13
N GLY A 198 -12.42 3.56 12.48
CA GLY A 198 -11.49 2.71 13.20
C GLY A 198 -10.52 1.96 12.30
N GLN A 199 -10.33 0.67 12.59
CA GLN A 199 -9.50 -0.23 11.81
C GLN A 199 -10.36 -1.01 10.82
N LEU A 200 -9.76 -1.40 9.68
CA LEU A 200 -10.33 -2.40 8.79
C LEU A 200 -9.47 -3.66 8.85
N ASP A 201 -9.98 -4.70 9.47
CA ASP A 201 -9.30 -5.97 9.60
C ASP A 201 -9.88 -6.99 8.62
N MET A 202 -9.07 -7.37 7.63
CA MET A 202 -9.36 -8.42 6.66
C MET A 202 -8.40 -9.61 6.83
N SER A 203 -7.77 -9.73 7.99
CA SER A 203 -6.77 -10.77 8.26
C SER A 203 -7.36 -12.15 8.04
N THR A 204 -6.62 -13.02 7.38
CA THR A 204 -6.97 -14.40 7.03
C THR A 204 -8.18 -14.54 6.10
N ALA A 205 -8.71 -13.46 5.55
CA ALA A 205 -9.76 -13.54 4.53
C ALA A 205 -9.24 -14.17 3.23
N GLN A 206 -10.12 -14.86 2.52
CA GLN A 206 -9.83 -15.41 1.20
C GLN A 206 -10.73 -14.73 0.17
N ILE A 207 -10.13 -14.14 -0.85
CA ILE A 207 -10.81 -13.49 -1.97
C ILE A 207 -10.43 -14.22 -3.26
N ASP A 208 -11.37 -14.98 -3.80
CA ASP A 208 -11.21 -15.72 -5.05
C ASP A 208 -11.41 -14.80 -6.29
N GLY A 209 -12.13 -13.68 -6.11
CA GLY A 209 -12.34 -12.62 -7.10
C GLY A 209 -11.30 -11.49 -7.05
N ILE A 210 -11.65 -10.36 -7.69
CA ILE A 210 -10.88 -9.11 -7.63
C ILE A 210 -11.30 -8.32 -6.39
N LEU A 211 -10.32 -7.79 -5.66
CA LEU A 211 -10.56 -6.77 -4.63
C LEU A 211 -10.47 -5.38 -5.29
N ARG A 212 -11.53 -4.58 -5.24
CA ARG A 212 -11.54 -3.19 -5.70
C ARG A 212 -11.84 -2.27 -4.52
N THR A 213 -10.95 -1.35 -4.25
CA THR A 213 -11.15 -0.27 -3.30
C THR A 213 -10.74 1.01 -3.99
N GLU A 214 -11.68 1.93 -4.20
CA GLU A 214 -11.41 3.26 -4.71
C GLU A 214 -11.84 4.26 -3.66
N ASN A 215 -10.96 5.18 -3.26
CA ASN A 215 -11.23 6.17 -2.20
C ASN A 215 -11.66 5.57 -0.85
N LEU A 216 -11.25 4.33 -0.55
CA LEU A 216 -11.44 3.71 0.76
C LEU A 216 -10.63 4.49 1.81
N THR A 217 -11.29 4.91 2.89
CA THR A 217 -10.64 5.57 4.02
C THR A 217 -10.74 4.70 5.28
N VAL A 218 -9.61 4.45 5.91
CA VAL A 218 -9.49 3.72 7.19
C VAL A 218 -8.76 4.62 8.18
N GLY A 219 -9.42 5.06 9.25
CA GLY A 219 -8.85 6.05 10.16
C GLY A 219 -7.65 5.55 10.98
N ARG A 220 -7.57 4.23 11.22
CA ARG A 220 -6.43 3.58 11.90
C ARG A 220 -5.69 2.64 10.95
N THR A 221 -5.50 1.39 11.32
CA THR A 221 -4.72 0.41 10.56
C THR A 221 -5.64 -0.41 9.65
N MET A 222 -5.16 -0.71 8.44
CA MET A 222 -5.75 -1.71 7.57
C MET A 222 -4.90 -2.99 7.65
N PHE A 223 -5.51 -4.09 8.09
CA PHE A 223 -4.84 -5.39 8.22
C PHE A 223 -5.26 -6.31 7.08
N LEU A 224 -4.28 -6.74 6.29
CA LEU A 224 -4.39 -7.81 5.28
C LEU A 224 -3.52 -9.00 5.68
N ARG A 225 -3.40 -9.26 6.99
CA ARG A 225 -2.49 -10.27 7.51
C ARG A 225 -2.95 -11.66 7.18
N GLY A 226 -2.14 -12.46 6.47
CA GLY A 226 -2.58 -13.81 6.08
C GLY A 226 -3.73 -13.82 5.07
N THR A 227 -4.09 -12.68 4.51
CA THR A 227 -5.15 -12.58 3.49
C THR A 227 -4.67 -13.21 2.19
N VAL A 228 -5.54 -13.94 1.51
CA VAL A 228 -5.26 -14.55 0.20
C VAL A 228 -6.11 -13.85 -0.85
N ILE A 229 -5.45 -13.24 -1.83
CA ILE A 229 -6.10 -12.63 -2.99
C ILE A 229 -5.54 -13.30 -4.24
N ASN A 230 -6.37 -14.14 -4.87
CA ASN A 230 -5.95 -14.99 -5.99
C ASN A 230 -5.93 -14.24 -7.33
N LYS A 231 -6.52 -13.04 -7.39
CA LYS A 231 -6.52 -12.15 -8.56
C LYS A 231 -5.94 -10.78 -8.19
N ARG A 232 -6.27 -9.76 -8.97
CA ARG A 232 -5.84 -8.37 -8.73
C ARG A 232 -6.54 -7.79 -7.49
N ALA A 233 -5.78 -7.09 -6.66
CA ALA A 233 -6.25 -6.13 -5.69
C ALA A 233 -5.94 -4.73 -6.21
N SER A 234 -6.97 -3.99 -6.59
CA SER A 234 -6.88 -2.58 -7.02
C SER A 234 -7.34 -1.71 -5.87
N MET A 235 -6.38 -1.09 -5.19
CA MET A 235 -6.58 -0.29 -3.98
C MET A 235 -6.16 1.17 -4.21
N THR A 236 -6.76 1.78 -5.22
CA THR A 236 -6.39 3.11 -5.71
C THR A 236 -6.95 4.21 -4.81
N TYR A 237 -6.13 5.23 -4.54
CA TYR A 237 -6.46 6.35 -3.64
C TYR A 237 -6.90 5.91 -2.24
N LEU A 238 -6.42 4.74 -1.80
CA LEU A 238 -6.60 4.26 -0.43
C LEU A 238 -6.02 5.28 0.55
N ASN A 239 -6.76 5.64 1.60
CA ASN A 239 -6.27 6.48 2.69
C ASN A 239 -6.31 5.69 4.01
N VAL A 240 -5.15 5.43 4.59
CA VAL A 240 -5.01 4.73 5.88
C VAL A 240 -4.33 5.68 6.85
N GLY A 241 -4.99 6.06 7.95
CA GLY A 241 -4.41 6.97 8.94
C GLY A 241 -3.23 6.37 9.71
N GLY A 242 -3.23 5.04 9.87
CA GLY A 242 -2.17 4.26 10.50
C GLY A 242 -1.39 3.42 9.48
N ASN A 243 -1.21 2.13 9.80
CA ASN A 243 -0.40 1.21 8.99
C ASN A 243 -1.23 0.48 7.93
N LEU A 244 -0.59 0.11 6.83
CA LEU A 244 -1.06 -0.94 5.93
C LEU A 244 -0.21 -2.19 6.15
N ASP A 245 -0.81 -3.23 6.71
CA ASP A 245 -0.09 -4.46 7.09
C ASP A 245 -0.44 -5.62 6.17
N LEU A 246 0.52 -6.03 5.34
CA LEU A 246 0.40 -7.08 4.34
C LEU A 246 1.04 -8.41 4.80
N SER A 247 1.52 -8.48 6.04
CA SER A 247 2.32 -9.62 6.53
C SER A 247 1.60 -10.96 6.41
N SER A 248 2.33 -12.02 6.11
CA SER A 248 1.82 -13.38 5.92
C SER A 248 0.77 -13.55 4.80
N GLY A 249 0.40 -12.50 4.06
CA GLY A 249 -0.59 -12.56 2.98
C GLY A 249 -0.07 -13.27 1.73
N SER A 250 -0.96 -13.55 0.78
CA SER A 250 -0.67 -14.12 -0.53
C SER A 250 -1.33 -13.29 -1.62
N PHE A 251 -0.53 -12.69 -2.51
CA PHE A 251 -1.03 -11.69 -3.48
C PHE A 251 -0.54 -11.97 -4.89
N ALA A 252 -1.46 -11.90 -5.87
CA ALA A 252 -1.12 -11.93 -7.30
C ALA A 252 -0.73 -10.54 -7.82
N THR A 253 -1.60 -9.54 -7.79
CA THR A 253 -1.19 -8.17 -8.13
C THR A 253 -1.81 -7.21 -7.15
N LEU A 254 -1.01 -6.33 -6.57
CA LEU A 254 -1.44 -5.33 -5.60
C LEU A 254 -1.14 -3.94 -6.15
N ASP A 255 -2.19 -3.18 -6.44
CA ASP A 255 -2.11 -1.83 -6.96
C ASP A 255 -2.54 -0.83 -5.89
N LEU A 256 -1.58 -0.06 -5.38
CA LEU A 256 -1.73 0.98 -4.37
C LEU A 256 -1.54 2.36 -4.98
N THR A 257 -1.85 2.53 -6.28
CA THR A 257 -1.69 3.82 -6.96
C THR A 257 -2.43 4.93 -6.21
N GLY A 258 -1.72 6.01 -5.87
CA GLY A 258 -2.26 7.15 -5.14
C GLY A 258 -2.58 6.90 -3.66
N ALA A 259 -2.21 5.74 -3.11
CA ALA A 259 -2.46 5.43 -1.72
C ALA A 259 -1.70 6.37 -0.76
N ARG A 260 -2.34 6.75 0.34
CA ARG A 260 -1.75 7.52 1.44
C ARG A 260 -1.79 6.67 2.70
N ILE A 261 -0.62 6.32 3.22
CA ILE A 261 -0.44 5.51 4.42
C ILE A 261 0.21 6.41 5.46
N GLY A 262 -0.54 6.78 6.50
CA GLY A 262 -0.14 7.77 7.50
C GLY A 262 1.02 7.29 8.38
N GLU A 263 1.17 5.99 8.57
CA GLU A 263 2.31 5.37 9.23
C GLU A 263 3.06 4.45 8.26
N GLY A 264 3.17 3.15 8.54
CA GLY A 264 4.02 2.23 7.79
C GLY A 264 3.29 1.35 6.77
N LEU A 265 3.93 1.15 5.62
CA LEU A 265 3.70 0.01 4.73
C LEU A 265 4.53 -1.19 5.25
N ARG A 266 3.86 -2.24 5.72
CA ARG A 266 4.51 -3.38 6.39
C ARG A 266 4.40 -4.67 5.57
N LEU A 267 5.55 -5.21 5.18
CA LEU A 267 5.72 -6.46 4.44
C LEU A 267 6.31 -7.57 5.33
N GLY A 268 5.99 -7.57 6.63
CA GLY A 268 6.45 -8.58 7.59
C GLY A 268 7.28 -8.02 8.74
N SER A 269 7.51 -8.87 9.74
CA SER A 269 8.39 -8.64 10.90
C SER A 269 8.82 -9.98 11.51
N ALA A 270 9.84 -9.98 12.39
CA ALA A 270 10.27 -11.19 13.08
C ALA A 270 9.26 -11.66 14.15
N LEU A 271 8.30 -10.81 14.52
CA LEU A 271 7.20 -11.19 15.42
C LEU A 271 6.40 -12.41 14.89
N PRO A 272 5.94 -13.31 15.81
CA PRO A 272 5.13 -14.46 15.44
C PRO A 272 3.90 -14.10 14.61
N GLY A 273 3.66 -14.86 13.53
CA GLY A 273 2.51 -14.67 12.65
C GLY A 273 2.62 -13.52 11.64
N ARG A 274 3.77 -12.83 11.56
CA ARG A 274 4.01 -11.71 10.64
C ARG A 274 5.11 -12.01 9.61
N ALA A 275 5.08 -13.18 8.99
CA ALA A 275 6.03 -13.55 7.95
C ALA A 275 5.95 -12.58 6.73
N ALA A 276 6.94 -12.67 5.85
CA ALA A 276 6.89 -11.96 4.58
C ALA A 276 5.68 -12.41 3.72
N PRO A 277 5.06 -11.50 2.93
CA PRO A 277 4.04 -11.85 1.97
C PRO A 277 4.54 -12.87 0.94
N ARG A 278 3.65 -13.77 0.51
CA ARG A 278 3.86 -14.68 -0.61
C ARG A 278 3.35 -14.05 -1.89
N TRP A 279 4.27 -13.65 -2.75
CA TRP A 279 3.95 -13.09 -4.06
C TRP A 279 3.77 -14.23 -5.09
N GLN A 280 2.62 -14.28 -5.76
CA GLN A 280 2.26 -15.37 -6.67
C GLN A 280 2.79 -15.13 -8.09
N GLY A 281 3.43 -16.12 -8.72
CA GLY A 281 3.84 -16.05 -10.14
C GLY A 281 4.59 -14.75 -10.49
N ASP A 282 4.09 -14.03 -11.51
CA ASP A 282 4.61 -12.73 -11.97
C ASP A 282 4.00 -11.55 -11.21
N ALA A 283 3.85 -11.70 -9.90
CA ALA A 283 3.18 -10.71 -9.08
C ALA A 283 3.81 -9.32 -9.15
N GLN A 284 2.95 -8.30 -9.14
CA GLN A 284 3.34 -6.89 -9.19
C GLN A 284 2.82 -6.13 -7.98
N LEU A 285 3.69 -5.31 -7.39
CA LEU A 285 3.33 -4.27 -6.42
C LEU A 285 3.48 -2.90 -7.08
N ILE A 286 2.36 -2.19 -7.26
CA ILE A 286 2.33 -0.87 -7.91
C ILE A 286 2.11 0.18 -6.83
N LEU A 287 3.06 1.09 -6.66
CA LEU A 287 3.06 2.16 -5.65
C LEU A 287 3.10 3.55 -6.30
N ARG A 288 2.51 3.67 -7.50
CA ARG A 288 2.58 4.91 -8.27
C ARG A 288 1.94 6.07 -7.52
N ASN A 289 2.67 7.16 -7.33
CA ASN A 289 2.21 8.33 -6.56
C ASN A 289 1.66 7.99 -5.17
N ALA A 290 2.08 6.87 -4.59
CA ALA A 290 1.72 6.50 -3.24
C ALA A 290 2.62 7.22 -2.21
N SER A 291 2.20 7.25 -0.97
CA SER A 291 2.99 7.75 0.15
C SER A 291 2.83 6.86 1.36
N ALA A 292 3.93 6.64 2.07
CA ALA A 292 3.94 6.03 3.39
C ALA A 292 4.90 6.84 4.28
N ARG A 293 4.65 6.99 5.57
CA ARG A 293 5.68 7.55 6.46
C ARG A 293 6.85 6.57 6.53
N ASP A 294 6.54 5.30 6.76
CA ASP A 294 7.55 4.29 6.96
C ASP A 294 7.42 3.13 5.97
N ILE A 295 8.56 2.53 5.61
CA ILE A 295 8.61 1.25 4.90
C ILE A 295 9.30 0.20 5.76
N GLN A 296 8.71 -0.99 5.79
CA GLN A 296 9.22 -2.12 6.57
C GLN A 296 8.97 -3.43 5.83
N ASP A 297 9.95 -4.33 5.87
CA ASP A 297 9.80 -5.71 5.43
C ASP A 297 10.45 -6.69 6.42
N LEU A 298 10.32 -7.98 6.13
CA LEU A 298 11.08 -9.04 6.78
C LEU A 298 12.09 -9.61 5.79
N MET A 299 13.36 -9.68 6.21
CA MET A 299 14.42 -10.38 5.49
C MET A 299 14.73 -11.70 6.20
N THR A 300 14.65 -12.80 5.47
CA THR A 300 15.01 -14.14 5.95
C THR A 300 16.20 -14.68 5.17
N CYS A 301 17.23 -15.14 5.87
CA CYS A 301 18.47 -15.63 5.28
C CYS A 301 18.69 -17.09 5.64
N HIS A 302 19.26 -17.87 4.71
CA HIS A 302 19.75 -19.20 5.05
C HIS A 302 21.05 -19.12 5.86
N ASP A 303 21.98 -18.26 5.42
CA ASP A 303 23.19 -17.90 6.16
C ASP A 303 23.12 -16.40 6.56
N PRO A 304 23.13 -16.06 7.86
CA PRO A 304 23.14 -14.68 8.34
C PRO A 304 24.37 -13.85 7.92
N HIS A 305 25.47 -14.51 7.53
CA HIS A 305 26.71 -13.85 7.10
C HIS A 305 26.74 -13.54 5.60
N GLU A 306 25.82 -14.10 4.80
CA GLU A 306 25.77 -13.92 3.35
C GLU A 306 24.42 -13.35 2.91
N TRP A 307 24.33 -12.02 2.81
CA TRP A 307 23.08 -11.32 2.53
C TRP A 307 22.49 -11.62 1.14
N THR A 308 23.32 -12.04 0.19
CA THR A 308 22.93 -12.41 -1.18
C THR A 308 22.06 -13.67 -1.24
N SER A 309 22.11 -14.51 -0.20
CA SER A 309 21.25 -15.69 -0.05
C SER A 309 19.87 -15.37 0.56
N CYS A 310 19.65 -14.12 0.99
CA CYS A 310 18.45 -13.73 1.71
C CYS A 310 17.28 -13.43 0.78
N VAL A 311 16.08 -13.63 1.34
CA VAL A 311 14.80 -13.33 0.70
C VAL A 311 14.11 -12.21 1.48
N ASP A 312 13.78 -11.12 0.79
CA ASP A 312 13.00 -9.99 1.32
C ASP A 312 11.50 -10.15 1.08
N GLY A 313 10.72 -9.28 1.72
CA GLY A 313 9.26 -9.26 1.61
C GLY A 313 8.71 -8.59 0.35
N TRP A 314 9.57 -8.10 -0.55
CA TRP A 314 9.14 -7.42 -1.78
C TRP A 314 8.96 -8.42 -2.94
N PRO A 315 8.03 -8.15 -3.88
CA PRO A 315 7.89 -9.00 -5.07
C PRO A 315 9.08 -8.84 -6.02
N LYS A 316 9.16 -9.74 -7.01
CA LYS A 316 10.13 -9.63 -8.10
C LYS A 316 9.90 -8.41 -8.98
N HIS A 317 8.65 -7.99 -9.14
CA HIS A 317 8.26 -6.85 -9.96
C HIS A 317 7.51 -5.83 -9.11
N PHE A 318 7.96 -4.58 -9.14
CA PHE A 318 7.27 -3.47 -8.52
C PHE A 318 7.54 -2.17 -9.26
N ASP A 319 6.64 -1.20 -9.07
CA ASP A 319 6.69 0.12 -9.66
C ASP A 319 6.62 1.19 -8.56
N LEU A 320 7.69 1.97 -8.41
CA LEU A 320 7.84 2.98 -7.36
C LEU A 320 7.72 4.42 -7.90
N VAL A 321 7.23 4.61 -9.13
CA VAL A 321 7.21 5.95 -9.75
C VAL A 321 6.34 6.91 -8.93
N GLY A 322 6.96 7.95 -8.38
CA GLY A 322 6.26 8.91 -7.52
C GLY A 322 5.97 8.40 -6.11
N PHE A 323 6.40 7.18 -5.76
CA PHE A 323 6.32 6.69 -4.39
C PHE A 323 7.21 7.53 -3.48
N SER A 324 6.68 7.92 -2.32
CA SER A 324 7.39 8.69 -1.30
C SER A 324 7.34 7.98 0.05
N TYR A 325 8.48 8.00 0.75
CA TYR A 325 8.64 7.39 2.07
C TYR A 325 9.72 8.08 2.88
N GLU A 326 9.50 8.21 4.19
CA GLU A 326 10.35 9.05 5.04
C GLU A 326 11.38 8.25 5.84
N ASN A 327 10.99 7.11 6.40
CA ASN A 327 11.89 6.35 7.27
C ASN A 327 11.84 4.84 6.97
N PRO A 328 12.98 4.13 7.13
CA PRO A 328 12.98 2.69 7.29
C PRO A 328 12.52 2.39 8.72
N SER A 329 11.29 1.93 8.91
CA SER A 329 10.80 1.59 10.26
C SER A 329 11.21 0.18 10.65
N VAL A 330 11.52 0.02 11.92
CA VAL A 330 11.92 -1.23 12.55
C VAL A 330 10.93 -1.52 13.68
N LEU A 331 10.07 -2.53 13.49
CA LEU A 331 9.33 -3.10 14.62
C LEU A 331 10.22 -4.03 15.47
N ASP A 332 11.25 -4.64 14.88
CA ASP A 332 12.13 -5.61 15.54
C ASP A 332 13.61 -5.31 15.25
N ALA A 333 14.44 -5.16 16.30
CA ALA A 333 15.86 -4.76 16.22
C ALA A 333 16.82 -5.80 15.58
N ASN A 334 16.34 -6.66 14.69
CA ASN A 334 17.21 -7.53 13.90
C ASN A 334 17.83 -6.73 12.74
N ARG A 335 19.16 -6.59 12.74
CA ARG A 335 19.92 -5.83 11.72
C ARG A 335 19.54 -6.14 10.27
N LEU A 336 19.14 -7.38 9.96
CA LEU A 336 18.74 -7.76 8.60
C LEU A 336 17.34 -7.25 8.21
N SER A 337 16.44 -7.20 9.18
CA SER A 337 15.07 -6.65 8.99
C SER A 337 15.04 -5.13 9.08
N ASP A 338 16.11 -4.52 9.60
CA ASP A 338 16.31 -3.08 9.57
C ASP A 338 16.85 -2.64 8.20
N LEU A 339 15.99 -2.01 7.39
CA LEU A 339 16.35 -1.49 6.07
C LEU A 339 17.48 -0.45 6.15
N SER A 340 17.62 0.29 7.26
CA SER A 340 18.69 1.29 7.43
C SER A 340 20.08 0.65 7.50
N GLN A 341 20.16 -0.56 8.06
CA GLN A 341 21.42 -1.26 8.29
C GLN A 341 21.88 -2.05 7.07
N ARG A 342 21.02 -2.24 6.05
CA ARG A 342 21.38 -2.97 4.83
C ARG A 342 22.50 -2.27 4.05
N PRO A 343 23.38 -3.04 3.37
CA PRO A 343 24.45 -2.47 2.55
C PRO A 343 23.87 -1.70 1.35
N ALA A 344 24.66 -0.76 0.80
CA ALA A 344 24.25 0.01 -0.39
C ALA A 344 23.93 -0.90 -1.58
N ASP A 345 24.69 -1.98 -1.77
CA ASP A 345 24.47 -2.96 -2.84
C ASP A 345 23.07 -3.56 -2.81
N TRP A 346 22.50 -3.79 -1.61
CA TRP A 346 21.13 -4.27 -1.48
C TRP A 346 20.13 -3.24 -2.03
N TRP A 347 20.27 -1.97 -1.68
CA TRP A 347 19.42 -0.89 -2.19
C TRP A 347 19.53 -0.75 -3.71
N ILE A 348 20.75 -0.84 -4.24
CA ILE A 348 21.03 -0.78 -5.68
C ILE A 348 20.36 -1.96 -6.40
N MET A 349 20.48 -3.17 -5.87
CA MET A 349 19.84 -4.36 -6.43
C MET A 349 18.31 -4.28 -6.34
N TRP A 350 17.78 -3.83 -5.20
CA TRP A 350 16.34 -3.66 -4.98
C TRP A 350 15.76 -2.65 -5.97
N LEU A 351 16.29 -1.42 -6.05
CA LEU A 351 15.88 -0.43 -7.06
C LEU A 351 16.12 -0.93 -8.50
N GLY A 352 17.13 -1.80 -8.67
CA GLY A 352 17.45 -2.54 -9.87
C GLY A 352 16.29 -3.36 -10.44
N ARG A 353 15.41 -3.89 -9.58
CA ARG A 353 14.28 -4.76 -9.96
C ARG A 353 13.17 -4.04 -10.76
N GLN A 354 13.13 -2.71 -10.73
CA GLN A 354 12.20 -1.95 -11.57
C GLN A 354 12.47 -2.22 -13.04
N THR A 355 11.43 -2.43 -13.84
CA THR A 355 11.58 -2.72 -15.28
C THR A 355 11.97 -1.48 -16.08
N THR A 356 11.38 -0.34 -15.74
CA THR A 356 11.64 0.96 -16.37
C THR A 356 12.53 1.82 -15.49
N PHE A 357 13.55 2.45 -16.09
CA PHE A 357 14.40 3.40 -15.37
C PHE A 357 13.61 4.67 -15.02
N ASN A 358 13.71 5.11 -13.77
CA ASN A 358 13.24 6.40 -13.31
C ASN A 358 14.23 6.99 -12.30
N ALA A 359 14.73 8.19 -12.56
CA ALA A 359 15.71 8.85 -11.69
C ALA A 359 15.14 9.21 -10.30
N GLN A 360 13.83 9.52 -10.22
CA GLN A 360 13.17 9.92 -8.98
C GLN A 360 13.22 8.83 -7.92
N THR A 361 13.16 7.55 -8.30
CA THR A 361 13.15 6.44 -7.33
C THR A 361 14.49 6.29 -6.62
N TYR A 362 15.59 6.50 -7.35
CA TYR A 362 16.94 6.54 -6.76
C TYR A 362 17.12 7.78 -5.88
N ALA A 363 16.64 8.94 -6.33
CA ALA A 363 16.68 10.17 -5.55
C ALA A 363 15.82 10.11 -4.28
N GLN A 364 14.69 9.39 -4.28
CA GLN A 364 13.87 9.16 -3.09
C GLN A 364 14.62 8.31 -2.06
N ALA A 365 15.20 7.18 -2.47
CA ALA A 365 15.97 6.32 -1.59
C ALA A 365 17.19 7.05 -1.00
N ALA A 366 17.93 7.78 -1.83
CA ALA A 366 19.09 8.56 -1.37
C ALA A 366 18.71 9.65 -0.37
N ARG A 367 17.60 10.39 -0.61
CA ARG A 367 17.11 11.40 0.34
C ARG A 367 16.77 10.79 1.71
N MET A 368 16.11 9.63 1.72
CA MET A 368 15.82 8.91 2.96
C MET A 368 17.12 8.47 3.66
N LEU A 369 18.09 7.90 2.93
CA LEU A 369 19.37 7.44 3.48
C LEU A 369 20.19 8.60 4.08
N SER A 370 20.25 9.76 3.41
CA SER A 370 20.91 10.95 3.96
C SER A 370 20.20 11.47 5.21
N LYS A 371 18.85 11.40 5.28
CA LYS A 371 18.09 11.81 6.46
C LYS A 371 18.44 11.00 7.72
N ILE A 372 18.97 9.78 7.56
CA ILE A 372 19.34 8.87 8.66
C ILE A 372 20.88 8.72 8.80
N ASP A 373 21.64 9.72 8.38
CA ASP A 373 23.12 9.77 8.46
C ASP A 373 23.82 8.60 7.73
N GLN A 374 23.25 8.12 6.62
CA GLN A 374 23.83 7.10 5.75
C GLN A 374 24.28 7.70 4.41
N ASP A 375 25.02 8.80 4.45
CA ASP A 375 25.40 9.58 3.26
C ASP A 375 26.23 8.78 2.25
N ASP A 376 27.17 7.95 2.71
CA ASP A 376 27.95 7.08 1.82
C ASP A 376 27.05 6.16 0.99
N LYS A 377 26.01 5.59 1.61
CA LYS A 377 25.02 4.75 0.91
C LYS A 377 24.16 5.59 -0.05
N ALA A 378 23.77 6.80 0.36
CA ALA A 378 22.99 7.71 -0.48
C ALA A 378 23.75 8.06 -1.77
N VAL A 379 25.05 8.36 -1.65
CA VAL A 379 25.95 8.64 -2.78
C VAL A 379 26.07 7.43 -3.70
N ASP A 380 26.25 6.22 -3.15
CA ASP A 380 26.34 4.99 -3.96
C ASP A 380 25.03 4.68 -4.71
N VAL A 381 23.87 4.92 -4.08
CA VAL A 381 22.56 4.77 -4.73
C VAL A 381 22.38 5.78 -5.87
N LEU A 382 22.75 7.05 -5.68
CA LEU A 382 22.68 8.06 -6.74
C LEU A 382 23.63 7.74 -7.90
N TYR A 383 24.85 7.29 -7.60
CA TYR A 383 25.82 6.85 -8.59
C TYR A 383 25.29 5.67 -9.41
N ALA A 384 24.67 4.69 -8.75
CA ALA A 384 24.02 3.57 -9.43
C ALA A 384 22.85 4.02 -10.33
N GLY A 385 22.06 5.00 -9.89
CA GLY A 385 21.02 5.64 -10.70
C GLY A 385 21.59 6.25 -11.99
N LYS A 386 22.69 7.01 -11.90
CA LYS A 386 23.40 7.57 -13.08
C LYS A 386 24.00 6.50 -13.99
N ASN A 387 24.51 5.41 -13.42
CA ASN A 387 24.97 4.27 -14.23
C ASN A 387 23.83 3.66 -15.02
N ARG A 388 22.65 3.52 -14.41
CA ARG A 388 21.47 2.99 -15.09
C ARG A 388 21.00 3.93 -16.20
N GLU A 389 20.94 5.23 -15.92
CA GLU A 389 20.65 6.29 -16.91
C GLU A 389 21.56 6.16 -18.15
N ARG A 390 22.88 6.03 -17.91
CA ARG A 390 23.87 5.83 -18.97
C ARG A 390 23.63 4.55 -19.78
N THR A 391 23.30 3.43 -19.13
CA THR A 391 23.05 2.17 -19.84
C THR A 391 21.76 2.20 -20.66
N THR A 392 20.77 3.00 -20.25
CA THR A 392 19.52 3.20 -20.99
C THR A 392 19.59 4.33 -22.03
N ALA A 393 20.60 5.21 -21.95
CA ALA A 393 20.78 6.32 -22.88
C ALA A 393 21.33 5.86 -24.24
N HIS A 394 21.06 6.65 -25.26
CA HIS A 394 21.50 6.42 -26.63
C HIS A 394 22.25 7.63 -27.20
N GLY A 395 23.04 7.43 -28.25
CA GLY A 395 23.72 8.51 -28.97
C GLY A 395 24.70 9.30 -28.12
N ILE A 396 24.65 10.64 -28.26
CA ILE A 396 25.60 11.57 -27.63
C ILE A 396 25.44 11.61 -26.10
N ASP A 397 24.22 11.41 -25.57
CA ASP A 397 23.96 11.43 -24.14
C ASP A 397 24.72 10.32 -23.42
N ARG A 398 24.77 9.12 -24.03
CA ARG A 398 25.56 8.01 -23.49
C ARG A 398 27.06 8.33 -23.50
N VAL A 399 27.57 8.98 -24.54
CA VAL A 399 28.98 9.40 -24.62
C VAL A 399 29.29 10.44 -23.53
N LEU A 400 28.46 11.46 -23.40
CA LEU A 400 28.61 12.51 -22.39
C LEU A 400 28.52 11.93 -20.97
N LEU A 401 27.55 11.06 -20.70
CA LEU A 401 27.45 10.35 -19.41
C LEU A 401 28.67 9.45 -19.16
N THR A 402 29.20 8.80 -20.19
CA THR A 402 30.42 7.98 -20.06
C THR A 402 31.64 8.84 -19.73
N LEU A 403 31.82 9.98 -20.41
CA LEU A 403 32.88 10.94 -20.10
C LEU A 403 32.71 11.48 -18.66
N HIS A 404 31.49 11.84 -18.29
CA HIS A 404 31.18 12.34 -16.95
C HIS A 404 31.47 11.29 -15.86
N GLN A 405 31.20 10.01 -16.13
CA GLN A 405 31.60 8.93 -15.23
C GLN A 405 33.12 8.78 -15.14
N VAL A 406 33.80 8.74 -16.27
CA VAL A 406 35.23 8.43 -16.35
C VAL A 406 36.05 9.53 -15.68
N PHE A 407 35.78 10.79 -15.98
CA PHE A 407 36.59 11.91 -15.50
C PHE A 407 36.30 12.26 -14.03
N VAL A 408 35.05 12.17 -13.60
CA VAL A 408 34.63 12.73 -12.30
C VAL A 408 33.64 11.86 -11.51
N GLY A 409 33.38 10.63 -11.96
CA GLY A 409 32.45 9.73 -11.27
C GLY A 409 31.04 10.32 -11.13
N TYR A 410 30.56 11.05 -12.14
CA TYR A 410 29.34 11.85 -12.12
C TYR A 410 29.26 12.96 -11.05
N GLY A 411 30.40 13.34 -10.46
CA GLY A 411 30.47 14.31 -9.37
C GLY A 411 30.30 13.69 -7.97
N PHE A 412 30.01 12.39 -7.87
CA PHE A 412 29.85 11.67 -6.60
C PHE A 412 31.16 11.17 -6.01
N ARG A 413 32.19 10.97 -6.85
CA ARG A 413 33.51 10.45 -6.44
C ARG A 413 34.61 11.39 -6.90
N THR A 414 34.87 12.42 -6.12
CA THR A 414 35.87 13.47 -6.42
C THR A 414 37.30 12.94 -6.57
N SER A 415 37.59 11.74 -6.03
CA SER A 415 38.88 11.05 -6.19
C SER A 415 39.25 10.74 -7.64
N TYR A 416 38.28 10.62 -8.55
CA TYR A 416 38.56 10.38 -9.97
C TYR A 416 39.33 11.53 -10.61
N ALA A 417 38.98 12.78 -10.28
CA ALA A 417 39.66 13.96 -10.80
C ALA A 417 41.13 14.00 -10.36
N LEU A 418 41.43 13.55 -9.13
CA LEU A 418 42.80 13.45 -8.62
C LEU A 418 43.61 12.39 -9.38
N TRP A 419 43.03 11.21 -9.62
CA TRP A 419 43.70 10.16 -10.40
C TRP A 419 43.96 10.58 -11.85
N TRP A 420 43.00 11.29 -12.47
CA TRP A 420 43.22 11.88 -13.79
C TRP A 420 44.30 12.96 -13.77
N ALA A 421 44.34 13.82 -12.77
CA ALA A 421 45.39 14.82 -12.63
C ALA A 421 46.77 14.15 -12.51
N ILE A 422 46.92 13.13 -11.66
CA ILE A 422 48.16 12.35 -11.53
C ILE A 422 48.51 11.69 -12.87
N GLY A 423 47.54 11.09 -13.56
CA GLY A 423 47.71 10.45 -14.85
C GLY A 423 48.19 11.42 -15.93
N PHE A 424 47.56 12.60 -16.05
CA PHE A 424 48.00 13.64 -16.98
C PHE A 424 49.38 14.17 -16.62
N ILE A 425 49.68 14.39 -15.33
CA ILE A 425 51.01 14.83 -14.88
C ILE A 425 52.09 13.83 -15.35
N ALA A 426 51.88 12.54 -15.10
CA ALA A 426 52.80 11.48 -15.51
C ALA A 426 52.92 11.37 -17.04
N LEU A 427 51.79 11.44 -17.76
CA LEU A 427 51.75 11.37 -19.21
C LEU A 427 52.46 12.58 -19.85
N GLY A 428 52.25 13.79 -19.34
CA GLY A 428 52.92 14.99 -19.81
C GLY A 428 54.42 14.95 -19.57
N ALA A 429 54.87 14.46 -18.40
CA ALA A 429 56.29 14.25 -18.14
C ALA A 429 56.92 13.22 -19.10
N LEU A 430 56.19 12.13 -19.42
CA LEU A 430 56.61 11.12 -20.38
C LEU A 430 56.69 11.68 -21.81
N ILE A 431 55.68 12.44 -22.25
CA ILE A 431 55.65 13.05 -23.58
C ILE A 431 56.77 14.07 -23.74
N LEU A 432 57.03 14.89 -22.72
CA LEU A 432 58.16 15.81 -22.71
C LEU A 432 59.50 15.06 -22.84
N LYS A 433 59.65 13.94 -22.13
CA LYS A 433 60.84 13.07 -22.24
C LYS A 433 60.99 12.46 -23.65
N LEU A 434 59.89 11.96 -24.24
CA LEU A 434 59.90 11.32 -25.56
C LEU A 434 60.08 12.30 -26.72
N SER A 435 59.61 13.54 -26.57
CA SER A 435 59.80 14.60 -27.57
C SER A 435 61.27 15.02 -27.75
N GLY A 436 62.14 14.68 -26.78
CA GLY A 436 63.55 15.08 -26.79
C GLY A 436 63.79 16.54 -26.39
N GLU A 437 62.73 17.34 -26.24
CA GLU A 437 62.77 18.75 -25.84
C GLU A 437 63.01 18.94 -24.33
N GLY A 438 62.89 17.85 -23.55
CA GLY A 438 63.27 17.83 -22.13
C GLY A 438 64.77 17.83 -21.85
N ARG A 439 65.65 17.82 -22.87
CA ARG A 439 67.12 17.75 -22.72
C ARG A 439 67.79 19.00 -22.13
N LEU A 440 67.06 20.10 -21.96
CA LEU A 440 67.55 21.34 -21.34
C LEU A 440 67.21 21.44 -19.84
N ALA A 441 66.63 20.40 -19.23
CA ALA A 441 66.11 20.46 -17.87
C ALA A 441 66.39 19.16 -17.07
N ASP A 442 67.04 19.31 -15.92
CA ASP A 442 67.42 18.23 -14.99
C ASP A 442 66.23 17.31 -14.57
N PRO A 443 66.46 16.07 -14.09
CA PRO A 443 65.45 15.03 -13.88
C PRO A 443 64.19 15.34 -13.05
N PRO A 444 64.10 16.35 -12.13
CA PRO A 444 62.82 16.72 -11.51
C PRO A 444 61.97 17.71 -12.35
N LEU A 445 62.50 18.32 -13.42
CA LEU A 445 61.82 19.42 -14.12
C LEU A 445 60.66 18.99 -15.02
N GLY A 446 60.70 17.82 -15.64
CA GLY A 446 59.62 17.39 -16.55
C GLY A 446 58.27 17.17 -15.86
N VAL A 447 58.31 16.72 -14.59
CA VAL A 447 57.11 16.56 -13.76
C VAL A 447 56.57 17.93 -13.35
N ILE A 448 57.45 18.84 -12.89
CA ILE A 448 57.05 20.20 -12.49
C ILE A 448 56.50 20.97 -13.69
N TYR A 449 57.11 20.83 -14.87
CA TYR A 449 56.59 21.39 -16.12
C TYR A 449 55.17 20.86 -16.43
N SER A 450 54.97 19.55 -16.32
CA SER A 450 53.66 18.93 -16.55
C SER A 450 52.59 19.40 -15.56
N ILE A 451 52.97 19.61 -14.29
CA ILE A 451 52.10 20.22 -13.27
C ILE A 451 51.76 21.67 -13.64
N ASP A 452 52.77 22.47 -13.98
CA ASP A 452 52.63 23.89 -14.32
C ASP A 452 51.75 24.11 -15.56
N MET A 453 51.81 23.19 -16.52
CA MET A 453 50.92 23.21 -17.69
C MET A 453 49.51 22.66 -17.40
N LEU A 454 49.31 21.88 -16.34
CA LEU A 454 47.99 21.38 -15.94
C LEU A 454 47.24 22.40 -15.06
N LEU A 455 47.95 23.25 -14.33
CA LEU A 455 47.34 24.28 -13.48
C LEU A 455 46.79 25.42 -14.36
N PRO A 456 45.46 25.68 -14.32
CA PRO A 456 44.87 26.67 -15.21
C PRO A 456 45.21 28.12 -14.84
N ILE A 457 45.33 28.41 -13.53
CA ILE A 457 45.43 29.79 -13.02
C ILE A 457 46.82 30.10 -12.45
N ILE A 458 47.48 29.13 -11.83
CA ILE A 458 48.74 29.33 -11.10
C ILE A 458 49.90 28.99 -12.03
N ARG A 459 50.82 29.94 -12.23
CA ARG A 459 52.12 29.72 -12.87
C ARG A 459 53.18 29.50 -11.81
N LEU A 460 53.81 28.33 -11.79
CA LEU A 460 54.87 27.96 -10.86
C LEU A 460 56.22 28.53 -11.30
N ARG A 461 56.51 28.56 -12.61
CA ARG A 461 57.77 29.11 -13.13
C ARG A 461 57.61 29.70 -14.54
N GLU A 462 57.92 30.98 -14.71
CA GLU A 462 57.84 31.66 -16.02
C GLU A 462 58.69 30.99 -17.11
N ALA A 463 59.86 30.44 -16.75
CA ALA A 463 60.73 29.73 -17.68
C ALA A 463 60.08 28.51 -18.35
N HIS A 464 59.01 27.93 -17.79
CA HIS A 464 58.27 26.85 -18.45
C HIS A 464 57.38 27.35 -19.60
N TYR A 465 57.00 28.63 -19.62
CA TYR A 465 56.15 29.19 -20.67
C TYR A 465 56.97 29.75 -21.85
N GLU A 466 58.28 29.87 -21.68
CA GLU A 466 59.24 30.26 -22.73
C GLU A 466 59.71 29.06 -23.58
N ILE A 467 59.38 27.83 -23.18
CA ILE A 467 59.70 26.61 -23.93
C ILE A 467 58.73 26.49 -25.13
N ASP A 468 59.23 26.78 -26.34
CA ASP A 468 58.45 26.61 -27.57
C ASP A 468 58.55 25.16 -28.06
N LEU A 469 57.52 24.37 -27.72
CA LEU A 469 57.43 22.97 -28.11
C LEU A 469 57.09 22.84 -29.60
N HIS A 470 57.80 21.98 -30.33
CA HIS A 470 57.57 21.79 -31.77
C HIS A 470 56.82 20.49 -32.09
N GLY A 471 56.15 20.47 -33.24
CA GLY A 471 55.48 19.28 -33.77
C GLY A 471 54.30 18.77 -32.93
N TRP A 472 54.20 17.45 -32.74
CA TRP A 472 53.05 16.80 -32.11
C TRP A 472 52.97 17.04 -30.59
N ALA A 473 54.09 17.29 -29.91
CA ALA A 473 54.14 17.57 -28.47
C ALA A 473 53.39 18.86 -28.13
N ARG A 474 53.46 19.87 -29.01
CA ARG A 474 52.73 21.14 -28.89
C ARG A 474 51.22 20.92 -28.78
N PHE A 475 50.65 20.11 -29.67
CA PHE A 475 49.21 19.82 -29.68
C PHE A 475 48.78 19.07 -28.42
N TYR A 476 49.61 18.15 -27.91
CA TYR A 476 49.35 17.50 -26.63
C TYR A 476 49.31 18.52 -25.48
N PHE A 477 50.29 19.42 -25.36
CA PHE A 477 50.32 20.37 -24.26
C PHE A 477 49.22 21.45 -24.33
N TYR A 478 48.66 21.72 -25.51
CA TYR A 478 47.40 22.47 -25.63
C TYR A 478 46.21 21.69 -25.06
N PHE A 479 46.08 20.41 -25.42
CA PHE A 479 45.05 19.54 -24.87
C PHE A 479 45.20 19.36 -23.35
N HIS A 480 46.43 19.20 -22.85
CA HIS A 480 46.78 19.07 -21.44
C HIS A 480 46.36 20.30 -20.65
N LYS A 481 46.61 21.51 -21.17
CA LYS A 481 46.11 22.77 -20.58
C LYS A 481 44.59 22.81 -20.51
N ILE A 482 43.90 22.49 -21.61
CA ILE A 482 42.44 22.46 -21.64
C ILE A 482 41.89 21.48 -20.59
N MET A 483 42.50 20.30 -20.47
CA MET A 483 42.08 19.31 -19.50
C MET A 483 42.31 19.76 -18.05
N GLY A 484 43.35 20.56 -17.81
CA GLY A 484 43.58 21.26 -16.55
C GLY A 484 42.41 22.15 -16.13
N TYR A 485 41.88 22.96 -17.04
CA TYR A 485 40.68 23.77 -16.81
C TYR A 485 39.45 22.89 -16.54
N VAL A 486 39.26 21.82 -17.32
CA VAL A 486 38.13 20.89 -17.16
C VAL A 486 38.17 20.24 -15.77
N LEU A 487 39.27 19.61 -15.39
CA LEU A 487 39.43 18.96 -14.08
C LEU A 487 39.29 19.95 -12.92
N ALA A 488 39.88 21.14 -13.03
CA ALA A 488 39.75 22.19 -12.02
C ALA A 488 38.30 22.64 -11.83
N SER A 489 37.53 22.81 -12.92
CA SER A 489 36.11 23.19 -12.84
C SER A 489 35.29 22.16 -12.06
N PHE A 490 35.59 20.87 -12.22
CA PHE A 490 34.92 19.80 -11.50
C PHE A 490 35.36 19.66 -10.05
N ILE A 491 36.65 19.88 -9.74
CA ILE A 491 37.12 19.93 -8.35
C ILE A 491 36.45 21.10 -7.63
N VAL A 492 36.37 22.28 -8.25
CA VAL A 492 35.67 23.44 -7.69
C VAL A 492 34.19 23.15 -7.50
N ALA A 493 33.51 22.52 -8.47
CA ALA A 493 32.11 22.12 -8.33
C ALA A 493 31.91 21.08 -7.22
N GLY A 494 32.83 20.12 -7.07
CA GLY A 494 32.80 19.11 -6.01
C GLY A 494 33.03 19.71 -4.62
N ILE A 495 33.99 20.63 -4.47
CA ILE A 495 34.25 21.35 -3.21
C ILE A 495 33.08 22.28 -2.89
N ALA A 496 32.53 23.00 -3.89
CA ALA A 496 31.35 23.83 -3.71
C ALA A 496 30.12 22.99 -3.34
N GLY A 497 29.98 21.78 -3.88
CA GLY A 497 28.95 20.81 -3.49
C GLY A 497 29.12 20.25 -2.08
N LEU A 498 30.36 20.06 -1.62
CA LEU A 498 30.70 19.66 -0.24
C LEU A 498 30.44 20.79 0.76
N VAL A 499 30.76 22.04 0.39
CA VAL A 499 30.51 23.24 1.22
C VAL A 499 29.03 23.61 1.26
N ASN A 500 28.28 23.30 0.20
CA ASN A 500 26.83 23.49 0.09
C ASN A 500 26.04 22.18 0.27
N GLY A 501 26.57 21.20 1.03
CA GLY A 501 25.82 20.00 1.40
C GLY A 501 24.42 20.37 1.94
N PRO A 502 23.40 19.50 1.81
CA PRO A 502 21.99 19.86 1.91
C PRO A 502 21.59 20.29 3.34
N VAL A 503 21.95 21.52 3.71
CA VAL A 503 21.41 22.23 4.86
C VAL A 503 20.20 22.99 4.35
N GLY A 504 19.05 22.34 4.49
CA GLY A 504 17.73 22.96 4.62
C GLY A 504 17.21 23.76 3.43
N LYS A 505 16.29 23.17 2.67
CA LYS A 505 14.92 23.69 2.49
C LYS A 505 13.93 22.56 2.32
#